data_AF-A0A8T4PP52-F1
#
_entry.id   AF-A0A8T4PP52-F1
#
_cell.length_a   1.000
_cell.length_b   1.000
_cell.length_c   1.000
_cell.angle_alpha   90.00
_cell.angle_beta   90.00
_cell.angle_gamma   90.00
#
_symmetry.space_group_name_H-M   'P 1'
#
loop_
_entity.id
_entity.type
_entity.pdbx_description
1 polymer ?
#
loop_
_entity_poly.entity_id
_entity_poly.type
_entity_poly.pdbx_seq_one_letter_code
_entity_poly.pdbx_strand_id
1 'polypeptide(L)'
;MHQKSQSAIEFIVLASFMLLVIVGFFAVASSKILESKEESNRQISQDIAEFAYQEIEMAKSVNDGYTRTFIMPQTVNGVDYSISIIDNRELVVNYLEHEYVKFLPANVIGNITRGVNQIFKNNGVIFVNSTPIQISQSLLMLLMKNNLFNVISFDSDGNVVLRGALQQNPNPVPSTDDEFIFRDSSGNTAAILNLITGDMAIKGTLSQNQPALSPSPSSSDFIVKDLNGNVISYIDESGNFLLKGILTQNGNP
;
A
#
# COMPACT_ATOMS: atom_id res chain seq x y z
N MET A 1 -16.42 25.44 87.45
CA MET A 1 -16.59 25.66 85.99
C MET A 1 -15.34 25.33 85.17
N HIS A 2 -14.11 25.50 85.70
CA HIS A 2 -12.86 25.21 84.97
C HIS A 2 -12.69 23.77 84.43
N GLN A 3 -13.04 22.75 85.19
CA GLN A 3 -12.85 21.34 84.79
C GLN A 3 -13.62 20.94 83.53
N LYS A 4 -14.81 21.51 83.30
CA LYS A 4 -15.64 21.19 82.12
C LYS A 4 -15.06 21.78 80.83
N SER A 5 -14.39 22.93 80.90
CA SER A 5 -13.74 23.55 79.74
C SER A 5 -12.46 22.83 79.34
N GLN A 6 -11.72 22.29 80.31
CA GLN A 6 -10.48 21.55 80.04
C GLN A 6 -10.77 20.23 79.31
N SER A 7 -11.74 19.43 79.80
CA SER A 7 -12.13 18.18 79.13
C SER A 7 -12.69 18.39 77.72
N ALA A 8 -13.36 19.52 77.46
CA ALA A 8 -13.83 19.86 76.11
C ALA A 8 -12.68 20.16 75.14
N ILE A 9 -11.61 20.83 75.60
CA ILE A 9 -10.43 21.10 74.79
C ILE A 9 -9.67 19.80 74.48
N GLU A 10 -9.46 18.94 75.49
CA GLU A 10 -8.82 17.64 75.31
C GLU A 10 -9.56 16.78 74.27
N PHE A 11 -10.90 16.80 74.32
CA PHE A 11 -11.74 16.13 73.33
C PHE A 11 -11.59 16.72 71.93
N ILE A 12 -11.59 18.05 71.77
CA ILE A 12 -11.41 18.70 70.46
C ILE A 12 -10.04 18.39 69.87
N VAL A 13 -8.98 18.42 70.68
CA VAL A 13 -7.63 18.08 70.23
C VAL A 13 -7.55 16.63 69.77
N LEU A 14 -8.12 15.69 70.55
CA LEU A 14 -8.17 14.28 70.18
C LEU A 14 -8.97 14.06 68.88
N ALA A 15 -10.15 14.67 68.77
CA ALA A 15 -11.00 14.58 67.60
C ALA A 15 -10.31 15.17 66.34
N SER A 16 -9.63 16.30 66.49
CA SER A 16 -8.87 16.93 65.40
C SER A 16 -7.70 16.07 64.95
N PHE A 17 -6.98 15.47 65.90
CA PHE A 17 -5.90 14.54 65.60
C PHE A 17 -6.41 13.29 64.88
N MET A 18 -7.51 12.69 65.36
CA MET A 18 -8.14 11.55 64.69
C MET A 18 -8.60 11.90 63.27
N LEU A 19 -9.21 13.08 63.08
CA LEU A 19 -9.61 13.56 61.76
C LEU A 19 -8.40 13.71 60.83
N LEU A 20 -7.30 14.28 61.32
CA LEU A 20 -6.06 14.43 60.55
C LEU A 20 -5.51 13.06 60.10
N VAL A 21 -5.48 12.07 61.00
CA VAL A 21 -5.03 10.71 60.68
C VAL A 21 -5.94 10.06 59.63
N ILE A 22 -7.27 10.21 59.77
CA ILE A 22 -8.25 9.68 58.81
C ILE A 22 -8.07 10.32 57.43
N VAL A 23 -7.90 11.64 57.36
CA VAL A 23 -7.65 12.36 56.10
C VAL A 23 -6.33 11.90 55.46
N GLY A 24 -5.27 11.74 56.27
CA GLY A 24 -4.00 11.21 55.80
C GLY A 24 -4.11 9.79 55.23
N PHE A 25 -4.86 8.91 55.91
CA PHE A 25 -5.14 7.56 55.42
C PHE A 25 -5.92 7.58 54.10
N PHE A 26 -6.97 8.39 54.00
CA PHE A 26 -7.75 8.51 52.76
C PHE A 26 -6.93 9.03 51.59
N ALA A 27 -6.01 9.97 51.83
CA ALA A 27 -5.12 10.47 50.79
C ALA A 27 -4.22 9.35 50.23
N VAL A 28 -3.58 8.58 51.12
CA VAL A 28 -2.73 7.45 50.72
C VAL A 28 -3.56 6.36 50.04
N ALA A 29 -4.70 5.97 50.60
CA ALA A 29 -5.57 4.95 50.00
C ALA A 29 -6.05 5.35 48.60
N SER A 30 -6.45 6.61 48.41
CA SER A 30 -6.90 7.11 47.11
C SER A 30 -5.78 7.08 46.07
N SER A 31 -4.54 7.45 46.44
CA SER A 31 -3.39 7.37 45.54
C SER A 31 -3.11 5.95 45.08
N LYS A 32 -3.17 4.97 45.99
CA LYS A 32 -2.95 3.55 45.67
C LYS A 32 -4.04 2.98 44.76
N ILE A 33 -5.29 3.40 44.94
CA ILE A 33 -6.39 3.00 44.06
C ILE A 33 -6.21 3.57 42.65
N LEU A 34 -5.71 4.80 42.51
CA LEU A 34 -5.45 5.42 41.22
C LEU A 34 -4.30 4.71 40.48
N GLU A 35 -3.16 4.50 41.17
CA GLU A 35 -2.02 3.74 40.63
C GLU A 35 -2.45 2.35 40.14
N SER A 36 -3.27 1.64 40.93
CA SER A 36 -3.79 0.33 40.54
C SER A 36 -4.69 0.37 39.31
N LYS A 37 -5.43 1.47 39.09
CA LYS A 37 -6.27 1.64 37.89
C LYS A 37 -5.43 1.95 36.66
N GLU A 38 -4.44 2.82 36.77
CA GLU A 38 -3.49 3.11 35.68
C GLU A 38 -2.73 1.85 35.27
N GLU A 39 -2.26 1.08 36.25
CA GLU A 39 -1.65 -0.23 36.03
C GLU A 39 -2.58 -1.18 35.27
N SER A 40 -3.84 -1.29 35.71
CA SER A 40 -4.84 -2.13 35.05
C SER A 40 -5.12 -1.67 33.61
N ASN A 41 -5.20 -0.36 33.36
CA ASN A 41 -5.42 0.18 32.02
C ASN A 41 -4.23 -0.13 31.10
N ARG A 42 -3.01 -0.07 31.61
CA ARG A 42 -1.80 -0.44 30.86
C ARG A 42 -1.76 -1.94 30.56
N GLN A 43 -2.18 -2.79 31.49
CA GLN A 43 -2.28 -4.23 31.24
C GLN A 43 -3.33 -4.55 30.17
N ILE A 44 -4.45 -3.83 30.15
CA ILE A 44 -5.48 -4.02 29.11
C ILE A 44 -4.95 -3.69 27.72
N SER A 45 -4.22 -2.58 27.53
CA SER A 45 -3.64 -2.25 26.22
C SER A 45 -2.61 -3.30 25.77
N GLN A 46 -1.86 -3.85 26.72
CA GLN A 46 -0.95 -4.98 26.49
C GLN A 46 -1.69 -6.24 26.04
N ASP A 47 -2.75 -6.64 26.73
CA ASP A 47 -3.53 -7.84 26.42
C ASP A 47 -4.18 -7.75 25.02
N ILE A 48 -4.73 -6.58 24.66
CA ILE A 48 -5.29 -6.32 23.33
C ILE A 48 -4.20 -6.49 22.25
N ALA A 49 -3.02 -5.90 22.47
CA ALA A 49 -1.91 -5.99 21.53
C ALA A 49 -1.35 -7.41 21.45
N GLU A 50 -1.27 -8.13 22.58
CA GLU A 50 -0.77 -9.50 22.65
C GLU A 50 -1.64 -10.45 21.83
N PHE A 51 -2.97 -10.32 21.96
CA PHE A 51 -3.90 -11.12 21.18
C PHE A 51 -3.71 -10.93 19.68
N ALA A 52 -3.68 -9.67 19.21
CA ALA A 52 -3.44 -9.35 17.80
C ALA A 52 -2.05 -9.80 17.32
N TYR A 53 -1.03 -9.66 18.17
CA TYR A 53 0.33 -10.11 17.88
C TYR A 53 0.39 -11.63 17.66
N GLN A 54 -0.29 -12.42 18.50
CA GLN A 54 -0.33 -13.87 18.38
C GLN A 54 -0.98 -14.34 17.07
N GLU A 55 -2.01 -13.64 16.60
CA GLU A 55 -2.63 -13.91 15.30
C GLU A 55 -1.64 -13.71 14.14
N ILE A 56 -0.83 -12.64 14.21
CA ILE A 56 0.20 -12.35 13.20
C ILE A 56 1.38 -13.33 13.31
N GLU A 57 1.80 -13.70 14.52
CA GLU A 57 2.87 -14.70 14.73
C GLU A 57 2.45 -16.07 14.20
N MET A 58 1.19 -16.45 14.40
CA MET A 58 0.63 -17.66 13.82
C MET A 58 0.68 -17.60 12.30
N ALA A 59 0.17 -16.52 11.69
CA ALA A 59 0.21 -16.34 10.24
C ALA A 59 1.64 -16.37 9.66
N LYS A 60 2.61 -15.82 10.39
CA LYS A 60 4.03 -15.88 10.02
C LYS A 60 4.56 -17.31 9.97
N SER A 61 4.23 -18.11 10.99
CA SER A 61 4.76 -19.47 11.18
C SER A 61 4.26 -20.51 10.18
N VAL A 62 3.16 -20.22 9.48
CA VAL A 62 2.51 -21.14 8.51
C VAL A 62 2.92 -20.85 7.07
N ASN A 63 2.61 -21.78 6.16
CA ASN A 63 2.90 -21.63 4.73
C ASN A 63 1.96 -20.65 4.02
N ASP A 64 2.36 -20.22 2.83
CA ASP A 64 1.54 -19.40 1.95
C ASP A 64 0.22 -20.10 1.59
N GLY A 65 -0.84 -19.32 1.38
CA GLY A 65 -2.21 -19.81 1.21
C GLY A 65 -3.01 -19.90 2.52
N TYR A 66 -2.37 -19.66 3.67
CA TYR A 66 -3.07 -19.54 4.95
C TYR A 66 -4.07 -18.39 4.92
N THR A 67 -5.28 -18.64 5.43
CA THR A 67 -6.31 -17.61 5.68
C THR A 67 -7.04 -17.94 6.97
N ARG A 68 -7.33 -16.92 7.78
CA ARG A 68 -8.07 -17.05 9.03
C ARG A 68 -8.85 -15.77 9.33
N THR A 69 -9.96 -15.94 10.01
CA THR A 69 -10.73 -14.84 10.61
C THR A 69 -10.51 -14.83 12.12
N PHE A 70 -10.24 -13.66 12.68
CA PHE A 70 -10.14 -13.43 14.12
C PHE A 70 -10.99 -12.21 14.50
N ILE A 71 -11.35 -12.11 15.79
CA ILE A 71 -12.27 -11.08 16.26
C ILE A 71 -11.59 -10.28 17.37
N MET A 72 -11.46 -8.98 17.14
CA MET A 72 -11.07 -8.02 18.16
C MET A 72 -12.33 -7.52 18.90
N PRO A 73 -12.28 -7.27 20.22
CA PRO A 73 -13.42 -6.72 20.96
C PRO A 73 -13.94 -5.41 20.34
N GLN A 74 -15.23 -5.11 20.42
CA GLN A 74 -15.74 -3.79 20.04
C GLN A 74 -15.37 -2.72 21.08
N THR A 75 -15.44 -3.10 22.35
CA THR A 75 -15.05 -2.30 23.50
C THR A 75 -14.40 -3.22 24.53
N VAL A 76 -13.62 -2.65 25.45
CA VAL A 76 -13.12 -3.33 26.65
C VAL A 76 -13.63 -2.58 27.86
N ASN A 77 -14.30 -3.27 28.79
CA ASN A 77 -14.99 -2.66 29.94
C ASN A 77 -15.96 -1.52 29.55
N GLY A 78 -16.58 -1.62 28.37
CA GLY A 78 -17.50 -0.59 27.84
C GLY A 78 -16.81 0.65 27.28
N VAL A 79 -15.48 0.69 27.25
CA VAL A 79 -14.67 1.80 26.76
C VAL A 79 -14.08 1.46 25.39
N ASP A 80 -14.04 2.47 24.52
CA ASP A 80 -13.42 2.38 23.21
C ASP A 80 -11.89 2.31 23.30
N TYR A 81 -11.28 1.65 22.32
CA TYR A 81 -9.84 1.62 22.11
C TYR A 81 -9.54 1.79 20.62
N SER A 82 -8.31 2.17 20.30
CA SER A 82 -7.79 2.11 18.95
C SER A 82 -6.70 1.05 18.84
N ILE A 83 -6.61 0.46 17.65
CA ILE A 83 -5.55 -0.47 17.27
C ILE A 83 -5.15 -0.16 15.84
N SER A 84 -3.87 -0.03 15.59
CA SER A 84 -3.36 0.20 14.24
C SER A 84 -1.98 -0.38 14.03
N ILE A 85 -1.68 -0.73 12.77
CA ILE A 85 -0.33 -1.08 12.33
C ILE A 85 0.28 0.15 11.65
N ILE A 86 1.42 0.62 12.16
CA ILE A 86 2.19 1.76 11.65
C ILE A 86 3.46 1.24 10.97
N ASP A 87 3.82 1.84 9.84
CA ASP A 87 5.01 1.50 9.03
C ASP A 87 5.18 0.00 8.76
N ASN A 88 4.05 -0.70 8.62
CA ASN A 88 3.94 -2.15 8.41
C ASN A 88 4.57 -3.01 9.51
N ARG A 89 4.95 -2.44 10.67
CA ARG A 89 5.79 -3.14 11.66
C ARG A 89 5.49 -2.82 13.11
N GLU A 90 4.87 -1.69 13.42
CA GLU A 90 4.53 -1.30 14.78
C GLU A 90 3.05 -1.51 15.03
N LEU A 91 2.71 -2.41 15.95
CA LEU A 91 1.35 -2.54 16.44
C LEU A 91 1.15 -1.56 17.59
N VAL A 92 0.28 -0.57 17.38
CA VAL A 92 -0.03 0.49 18.33
C VAL A 92 -1.46 0.29 18.83
N VAL A 93 -1.61 0.22 20.15
CA VAL A 93 -2.92 0.15 20.82
C VAL A 93 -3.04 1.35 21.77
N ASN A 94 -4.13 2.11 21.63
CA ASN A 94 -4.48 3.15 22.59
C ASN A 94 -5.75 2.75 23.35
N TYR A 95 -5.68 2.76 24.67
CA TYR A 95 -6.81 2.52 25.56
C TYR A 95 -6.78 3.54 26.69
N LEU A 96 -7.83 4.36 26.80
CA LEU A 96 -7.85 5.54 27.67
C LEU A 96 -6.60 6.41 27.41
N GLU A 97 -5.86 6.79 28.44
CA GLU A 97 -4.66 7.65 28.34
C GLU A 97 -3.36 6.85 28.15
N HIS A 98 -3.45 5.56 27.80
CA HIS A 98 -2.30 4.68 27.68
C HIS A 98 -2.12 4.17 26.25
N GLU A 99 -0.92 4.44 25.70
CA GLU A 99 -0.44 3.83 24.47
C GLU A 99 0.46 2.64 24.79
N TYR A 100 0.28 1.55 24.05
CA TYR A 100 1.19 0.43 24.05
C TYR A 100 1.62 0.11 22.62
N VAL A 101 2.93 -0.02 22.43
CA VAL A 101 3.54 -0.31 21.13
C VAL A 101 4.28 -1.65 21.21
N LYS A 102 4.02 -2.52 20.22
CA LYS A 102 4.71 -3.79 20.06
C LYS A 102 5.18 -3.98 18.63
N PHE A 103 6.45 -4.34 18.46
CA PHE A 103 6.99 -4.66 17.13
C PHE A 103 6.44 -6.01 16.65
N LEU A 104 5.85 -6.00 15.46
CA LEU A 104 5.33 -7.17 14.79
C LEU A 104 6.47 -8.11 14.36
N PRO A 105 6.20 -9.43 14.33
CA PRO A 105 7.23 -10.42 14.06
C PRO A 105 7.58 -10.55 12.57
N ALA A 106 6.81 -9.90 11.69
CA ALA A 106 7.01 -9.79 10.25
C ALA A 106 6.38 -8.49 9.76
N ASN A 107 6.71 -8.06 8.54
CA ASN A 107 6.03 -6.94 7.89
C ASN A 107 4.58 -7.36 7.58
N VAL A 108 3.63 -6.48 7.90
CA VAL A 108 2.20 -6.70 7.65
C VAL A 108 1.65 -5.58 6.77
N ILE A 109 0.92 -5.96 5.72
CA ILE A 109 0.19 -5.03 4.85
C ILE A 109 -1.27 -4.95 5.28
N GLY A 110 -1.78 -3.74 5.40
CA GLY A 110 -3.14 -3.49 5.86
C GLY A 110 -3.20 -3.12 7.34
N ASN A 111 -4.38 -3.23 7.93
CA ASN A 111 -4.60 -2.73 9.29
C ASN A 111 -5.65 -3.56 10.04
N ILE A 112 -5.54 -3.58 11.36
CA ILE A 112 -6.49 -4.25 12.25
C ILE A 112 -7.63 -3.28 12.56
N THR A 113 -8.85 -3.80 12.61
CA THR A 113 -10.05 -3.07 13.01
C THR A 113 -10.67 -3.72 14.24
N ARG A 114 -11.60 -3.01 14.89
CA ARG A 114 -12.43 -3.61 15.93
C ARG A 114 -13.44 -4.56 15.29
N GLY A 115 -13.73 -5.67 15.95
CA GLY A 115 -14.63 -6.70 15.41
C GLY A 115 -13.92 -7.67 14.50
N VAL A 116 -14.59 -8.02 13.39
CA VAL A 116 -14.16 -9.09 12.50
C VAL A 116 -12.97 -8.62 11.67
N ASN A 117 -11.89 -9.39 11.74
CA ASN A 117 -10.68 -9.19 10.98
C ASN A 117 -10.37 -10.45 10.18
N GLN A 118 -9.84 -10.29 8.96
CA GLN A 118 -9.30 -11.40 8.17
C GLN A 118 -7.79 -11.22 8.01
N ILE A 119 -7.05 -12.29 8.25
CA ILE A 119 -5.61 -12.39 8.03
C ILE A 119 -5.33 -13.49 7.01
N PHE A 120 -4.41 -13.25 6.08
CA PHE A 120 -3.90 -14.30 5.20
C PHE A 120 -2.45 -14.07 4.85
N LYS A 121 -1.79 -15.12 4.36
CA LYS A 121 -0.39 -15.08 3.91
C LYS A 121 -0.27 -15.47 2.44
N ASN A 122 0.43 -14.65 1.67
CA ASN A 122 0.67 -14.88 0.24
C ASN A 122 2.06 -14.40 -0.14
N ASN A 123 2.82 -15.24 -0.87
CA ASN A 123 4.19 -14.95 -1.32
C ASN A 123 5.11 -14.47 -0.17
N GLY A 124 4.99 -15.10 1.01
CA GLY A 124 5.75 -14.73 2.21
C GLY A 124 5.31 -13.45 2.91
N VAL A 125 4.30 -12.72 2.41
CA VAL A 125 3.79 -11.47 2.99
C VAL A 125 2.47 -11.71 3.72
N ILE A 126 2.32 -11.09 4.89
CA ILE A 126 1.11 -11.16 5.71
C ILE A 126 0.23 -9.95 5.42
N PHE A 127 -1.06 -10.20 5.22
CA PHE A 127 -2.06 -9.17 4.97
C PHE A 127 -3.17 -9.24 6.01
N VAL A 128 -3.63 -8.09 6.50
CA VAL A 128 -4.75 -7.98 7.43
C VAL A 128 -5.78 -6.99 6.91
N ASN A 129 -7.02 -7.44 6.74
CA ASN A 129 -8.15 -6.68 6.17
C ASN A 129 -7.82 -5.93 4.87
N SER A 130 -6.79 -6.39 4.19
CA SER A 130 -6.30 -5.85 2.95
C SER A 130 -6.27 -7.02 2.02
N THR A 131 -6.88 -6.91 0.85
CA THR A 131 -6.68 -7.92 -0.17
C THR A 131 -5.19 -7.95 -0.51
N PRO A 132 -4.65 -9.08 -1.03
CA PRO A 132 -3.35 -9.00 -1.65
C PRO A 132 -3.46 -7.87 -2.67
N ILE A 133 -2.37 -7.19 -2.97
CA ILE A 133 -2.32 -6.49 -4.26
C ILE A 133 -2.39 -7.61 -5.29
N GLN A 134 -3.60 -8.08 -5.55
CA GLN A 134 -3.99 -8.57 -6.84
C GLN A 134 -3.61 -7.38 -7.69
N ILE A 135 -2.57 -7.55 -8.49
CA ILE A 135 -2.42 -6.74 -9.69
C ILE A 135 -3.73 -7.01 -10.43
N SER A 136 -4.77 -6.25 -10.08
CA SER A 136 -6.13 -6.30 -10.62
C SER A 136 -5.91 -5.98 -12.06
N GLN A 137 -5.72 -7.03 -12.89
CA GLN A 137 -5.02 -6.97 -14.18
C GLN A 137 -4.56 -5.55 -14.40
N SER A 138 -3.43 -5.16 -13.77
CA SER A 138 -2.84 -3.89 -14.16
C SER A 138 -2.83 -4.02 -15.66
N LEU A 139 -3.53 -3.14 -16.39
CA LEU A 139 -3.39 -3.06 -17.82
C LEU A 139 -1.88 -3.03 -17.99
N LEU A 140 -1.30 -4.15 -18.42
CA LEU A 140 0.14 -4.33 -18.37
C LEU A 140 0.60 -3.52 -19.55
N MET A 141 0.85 -2.26 -19.22
CA MET A 141 0.90 -1.21 -20.19
C MET A 141 2.34 -0.78 -20.26
N LEU A 142 2.98 -1.02 -21.40
CA LEU A 142 4.19 -0.29 -21.71
C LEU A 142 3.77 1.16 -21.99
N LEU A 143 4.34 2.11 -21.24
CA LEU A 143 4.07 3.53 -21.39
C LEU A 143 5.35 4.28 -21.71
N MET A 144 5.30 5.13 -22.73
CA MET A 144 6.27 6.20 -22.92
C MET A 144 5.60 7.53 -22.64
N LYS A 145 6.27 8.40 -21.87
CA LYS A 145 5.75 9.71 -21.46
C LYS A 145 6.78 10.81 -21.66
N ASN A 146 6.30 12.04 -21.80
CA ASN A 146 7.10 13.23 -21.58
C ASN A 146 6.81 13.80 -20.17
N ASN A 147 7.30 14.99 -19.85
CA ASN A 147 7.10 15.61 -18.54
C ASN A 147 5.65 16.04 -18.24
N LEU A 148 4.78 16.09 -19.25
CA LEU A 148 3.42 16.59 -19.15
C LEU A 148 2.37 15.49 -19.35
N PHE A 149 2.62 14.54 -20.26
CA PHE A 149 1.62 13.58 -20.73
C PHE A 149 2.24 12.23 -21.15
N ASN A 150 1.42 11.18 -21.14
CA ASN A 150 1.72 9.91 -21.82
C ASN A 150 1.63 10.12 -23.34
N VAL A 151 2.60 9.59 -24.08
CA VAL A 151 2.76 9.82 -25.53
C VAL A 151 2.27 8.61 -26.32
N ILE A 152 2.62 7.40 -25.88
CA ILE A 152 2.16 6.15 -26.48
C ILE A 152 2.03 5.08 -25.39
N SER A 153 1.04 4.20 -25.54
CA SER A 153 0.81 3.07 -24.65
C SER A 153 0.57 1.78 -25.42
N PHE A 154 0.95 0.64 -24.84
CA PHE A 154 0.70 -0.71 -25.39
C PHE A 154 0.11 -1.58 -24.29
N ASP A 155 -1.08 -2.14 -24.47
CA ASP A 155 -1.66 -3.10 -23.51
C ASP A 155 -1.25 -4.56 -23.80
N SER A 156 -1.64 -5.48 -22.92
CA SER A 156 -1.32 -6.91 -23.07
C SER A 156 -1.98 -7.61 -24.26
N ASP A 157 -3.04 -7.03 -24.81
CA ASP A 157 -3.72 -7.55 -26.01
C ASP A 157 -3.07 -7.06 -27.31
N GLY A 158 -2.11 -6.13 -27.19
CA GLY A 158 -1.42 -5.50 -28.31
C GLY A 158 -2.18 -4.32 -28.91
N ASN A 159 -3.14 -3.73 -28.18
CA ASN A 159 -3.70 -2.45 -28.54
C ASN A 159 -2.71 -1.34 -28.20
N VAL A 160 -2.66 -0.34 -29.07
CA VAL A 160 -1.78 0.82 -28.95
C VAL A 160 -2.62 2.07 -28.94
N VAL A 161 -2.35 2.97 -28.00
CA VAL A 161 -2.91 4.33 -28.02
C VAL A 161 -1.78 5.30 -28.26
N LEU A 162 -1.90 6.10 -29.32
CA LEU A 162 -0.97 7.15 -29.69
C LEU A 162 -1.62 8.51 -29.45
N ARG A 163 -0.90 9.41 -28.79
CA ARG A 163 -1.38 10.78 -28.53
C ARG A 163 -1.55 11.60 -29.80
N GLY A 164 -0.66 11.44 -30.78
CA GLY A 164 -0.73 12.12 -32.07
C GLY A 164 -1.20 11.21 -33.20
N ALA A 165 -0.84 11.57 -34.43
CA ALA A 165 -1.16 10.83 -35.63
C ALA A 165 0.01 9.94 -36.09
N LEU A 166 -0.31 8.82 -36.74
CA LEU A 166 0.63 7.95 -37.43
C LEU A 166 0.69 8.33 -38.91
N GLN A 167 1.88 8.65 -39.39
CA GLN A 167 2.20 8.80 -40.80
C GLN A 167 2.90 7.52 -41.31
N GLN A 168 2.38 6.93 -42.40
CA GLN A 168 2.91 5.71 -43.03
C GLN A 168 3.57 6.03 -44.37
N ASN A 169 4.63 5.29 -44.69
CA ASN A 169 5.46 5.48 -45.89
C ASN A 169 6.22 6.82 -46.07
N PRO A 170 6.47 7.69 -45.07
CA PRO A 170 7.51 8.72 -45.22
C PRO A 170 8.91 8.12 -45.19
N ASN A 171 9.91 8.94 -45.50
CA ASN A 171 11.28 8.71 -45.02
C ASN A 171 11.42 9.45 -43.69
N PRO A 172 11.36 8.79 -42.50
CA PRO A 172 11.36 9.50 -41.23
C PRO A 172 12.70 10.22 -41.03
N VAL A 173 12.66 11.54 -40.80
CA VAL A 173 13.84 12.37 -40.59
C VAL A 173 13.84 12.88 -39.15
N PRO A 174 14.86 12.57 -38.34
CA PRO A 174 14.99 13.12 -37.00
C PRO A 174 15.05 14.66 -37.01
N SER A 175 14.41 15.27 -36.03
CA SER A 175 14.39 16.72 -35.86
C SER A 175 15.20 17.16 -34.65
N THR A 176 15.02 18.42 -34.23
CA THR A 176 15.59 18.94 -32.97
C THR A 176 14.69 18.68 -31.76
N ASP A 177 13.51 18.09 -31.96
CA ASP A 177 12.59 17.74 -30.88
C ASP A 177 13.07 16.50 -30.10
N ASP A 178 12.50 16.30 -28.90
CA ASP A 178 12.70 15.05 -28.15
C ASP A 178 11.97 13.90 -28.87
N GLU A 179 12.74 12.94 -29.37
CA GLU A 179 12.25 11.85 -30.22
C GLU A 179 12.73 10.48 -29.75
N PHE A 180 11.86 9.48 -29.86
CA PHE A 180 12.26 8.09 -29.79
C PHE A 180 12.45 7.54 -31.20
N ILE A 181 13.69 7.21 -31.56
CA ILE A 181 14.10 6.88 -32.93
C ILE A 181 14.43 5.39 -33.04
N PHE A 182 13.78 4.71 -33.97
CA PHE A 182 14.03 3.32 -34.31
C PHE A 182 14.94 3.27 -35.55
N ARG A 183 16.11 2.64 -35.45
CA ARG A 183 17.07 2.50 -36.56
C ARG A 183 17.15 1.06 -37.05
N ASP A 184 17.30 0.91 -38.36
CA ASP A 184 17.64 -0.37 -38.99
C ASP A 184 19.11 -0.75 -38.71
N SER A 185 19.51 -1.98 -39.09
CA SER A 185 20.88 -2.48 -38.95
C SER A 185 21.93 -1.69 -39.75
N SER A 186 21.51 -0.90 -40.74
CA SER A 186 22.37 -0.01 -41.52
C SER A 186 22.47 1.41 -40.92
N GLY A 187 21.77 1.67 -39.81
CA GLY A 187 21.72 2.95 -39.13
C GLY A 187 20.73 3.96 -39.72
N ASN A 188 19.92 3.60 -40.73
CA ASN A 188 18.87 4.47 -41.24
C ASN A 188 17.67 4.46 -40.30
N THR A 189 16.86 5.52 -40.35
CA THR A 189 15.67 5.60 -39.51
C THR A 189 14.50 4.80 -40.11
N ALA A 190 14.03 3.80 -39.35
CA ALA A 190 12.88 2.98 -39.69
C ALA A 190 11.56 3.59 -39.16
N ALA A 191 11.59 4.22 -37.99
CA ALA A 191 10.47 4.92 -37.40
C ALA A 191 10.93 6.02 -36.42
N ILE A 192 10.08 7.01 -36.17
CA ILE A 192 10.29 8.06 -35.17
C ILE A 192 8.98 8.32 -34.44
N LEU A 193 9.05 8.44 -33.12
CA LEU A 193 7.98 8.98 -32.28
C LEU A 193 8.41 10.32 -31.71
N ASN A 194 7.73 11.40 -32.06
CA ASN A 194 7.95 12.72 -31.46
C ASN A 194 7.31 12.74 -30.07
N LEU A 195 8.12 12.94 -29.02
CA LEU A 195 7.64 12.91 -27.64
C LEU A 195 6.94 14.20 -27.23
N ILE A 196 7.04 15.28 -28.02
CA ILE A 196 6.35 16.55 -27.78
C ILE A 196 4.93 16.50 -28.35
N THR A 197 4.80 16.21 -29.64
CA THR A 197 3.49 16.18 -30.34
C THR A 197 2.75 14.86 -30.15
N GLY A 198 3.49 13.76 -29.95
CA GLY A 198 2.96 12.41 -29.97
C GLY A 198 2.71 11.86 -31.37
N ASP A 199 3.15 12.55 -32.42
CA ASP A 199 3.09 12.04 -33.78
C ASP A 199 4.16 10.96 -34.00
N MET A 200 3.81 9.96 -34.79
CA MET A 200 4.70 8.88 -35.19
C MET A 200 4.82 8.85 -36.70
N ALA A 201 6.04 8.68 -37.22
CA ALA A 201 6.31 8.45 -38.63
C ALA A 201 7.00 7.09 -38.80
N ILE A 202 6.46 6.23 -39.65
CA ILE A 202 7.03 4.88 -39.94
C ILE A 202 7.35 4.75 -41.42
N LYS A 203 8.52 4.21 -41.76
CA LYS A 203 8.94 4.08 -43.16
C LYS A 203 8.09 3.11 -43.98
N GLY A 204 7.51 2.11 -43.32
CA GLY A 204 6.66 1.11 -43.93
C GLY A 204 5.18 1.35 -43.66
N THR A 205 4.46 0.25 -43.46
CA THR A 205 3.00 0.24 -43.28
C THR A 205 2.59 -0.28 -41.91
N LEU A 206 1.40 0.10 -41.46
CA LEU A 206 0.75 -0.39 -40.25
C LEU A 206 -0.08 -1.63 -40.61
N SER A 207 0.15 -2.74 -39.91
CA SER A 207 -0.67 -3.94 -39.95
C SER A 207 -1.24 -4.22 -38.56
N GLN A 208 -2.56 -4.38 -38.46
CA GLN A 208 -3.29 -4.48 -37.18
C GLN A 208 -4.15 -5.73 -37.13
N ASN A 209 -4.68 -6.06 -35.95
CA ASN A 209 -5.53 -7.23 -35.72
C ASN A 209 -4.91 -8.52 -36.25
N GLN A 210 -3.58 -8.64 -36.15
CA GLN A 210 -2.89 -9.82 -36.62
C GLN A 210 -3.11 -10.96 -35.62
N PRO A 211 -3.57 -12.15 -36.06
CA PRO A 211 -3.83 -13.27 -35.14
C PRO A 211 -2.54 -13.80 -34.49
N ALA A 212 -1.40 -13.61 -35.14
CA ALA A 212 -0.08 -13.93 -34.63
C ALA A 212 0.96 -12.97 -35.23
N LEU A 213 2.04 -12.71 -34.48
CA LEU A 213 3.18 -11.93 -34.91
C LEU A 213 4.44 -12.81 -34.88
N SER A 214 5.23 -12.77 -35.95
CA SER A 214 6.44 -13.58 -36.11
C SER A 214 7.60 -12.70 -36.62
N PRO A 215 8.19 -11.86 -35.76
CA PRO A 215 9.38 -11.08 -36.12
C PRO A 215 10.51 -12.01 -36.59
N SER A 216 11.29 -11.57 -37.56
CA SER A 216 12.35 -12.40 -38.14
C SER A 216 13.52 -12.50 -37.15
N PRO A 217 14.09 -13.68 -36.90
CA PRO A 217 15.25 -13.81 -36.02
C PRO A 217 16.52 -13.17 -36.60
N SER A 218 16.51 -12.81 -37.89
CA SER A 218 17.63 -12.19 -38.58
C SER A 218 17.49 -10.66 -38.75
N SER A 219 16.39 -10.06 -38.28
CA SER A 219 16.17 -8.61 -38.37
C SER A 219 16.34 -7.92 -37.01
N SER A 220 16.83 -6.69 -37.05
CA SER A 220 16.95 -5.80 -35.90
C SER A 220 15.61 -5.12 -35.61
N ASP A 221 14.68 -5.87 -35.05
CA ASP A 221 13.33 -5.37 -34.75
C ASP A 221 13.25 -4.75 -33.35
N PHE A 222 12.39 -3.75 -33.19
CA PHE A 222 11.91 -3.34 -31.87
C PHE A 222 10.67 -4.17 -31.51
N ILE A 223 10.78 -5.04 -30.51
CA ILE A 223 9.73 -6.02 -30.17
C ILE A 223 9.15 -5.72 -28.79
N VAL A 224 7.83 -5.63 -28.72
CA VAL A 224 7.06 -5.54 -27.47
C VAL A 224 6.45 -6.91 -27.17
N LYS A 225 6.66 -7.40 -25.95
CA LYS A 225 6.14 -8.69 -25.47
C LYS A 225 5.24 -8.50 -24.25
N ASP A 226 4.27 -9.39 -24.10
CA ASP A 226 3.49 -9.52 -22.87
C ASP A 226 4.31 -10.19 -21.76
N LEU A 227 3.74 -10.30 -20.55
CA LEU A 227 4.39 -10.96 -19.41
C LEU A 227 4.66 -12.46 -19.62
N ASN A 228 3.95 -13.10 -20.55
CA ASN A 228 4.15 -14.50 -20.88
C ASN A 228 5.24 -14.68 -21.96
N GLY A 229 5.82 -13.58 -22.45
CA GLY A 229 6.84 -13.57 -23.50
C GLY A 229 6.28 -13.65 -24.92
N ASN A 230 4.95 -13.55 -25.11
CA ASN A 230 4.35 -13.52 -26.44
C ASN A 230 4.59 -12.16 -27.09
N VAL A 231 4.87 -12.15 -28.40
CA VAL A 231 5.00 -10.90 -29.17
C VAL A 231 3.61 -10.31 -29.42
N ILE A 232 3.42 -9.06 -29.02
CA ILE A 232 2.15 -8.32 -29.15
C ILE A 232 2.24 -7.14 -30.11
N SER A 233 3.46 -6.64 -30.34
CA SER A 233 3.75 -5.63 -31.35
C SER A 233 5.23 -5.67 -31.73
N TYR A 234 5.56 -5.29 -32.96
CA TYR A 234 6.94 -4.95 -33.33
C TYR A 234 7.02 -3.93 -34.47
N ILE A 235 8.15 -3.23 -34.54
CA ILE A 235 8.56 -2.46 -35.71
C ILE A 235 9.77 -3.16 -36.34
N ASP A 236 9.66 -3.53 -37.62
CA ASP A 236 10.73 -4.22 -38.34
C ASP A 236 11.77 -3.26 -38.96
N GLU A 237 12.86 -3.81 -39.47
CA GLU A 237 13.92 -3.03 -40.14
C GLU A 237 13.45 -2.26 -41.39
N SER A 238 12.34 -2.69 -42.01
CA SER A 238 11.73 -1.97 -43.14
C SER A 238 10.84 -0.81 -42.67
N GLY A 239 10.62 -0.68 -41.36
CA GLY A 239 9.74 0.31 -40.74
C GLY A 239 8.27 -0.05 -40.81
N ASN A 240 7.91 -1.33 -41.02
CA ASN A 240 6.54 -1.77 -40.85
C ASN A 240 6.21 -1.85 -39.36
N PHE A 241 5.02 -1.39 -38.97
CA PHE A 241 4.53 -1.46 -37.61
C PHE A 241 3.43 -2.51 -37.54
N LEU A 242 3.65 -3.58 -36.77
CA LEU A 242 2.72 -4.70 -36.68
C LEU A 242 2.15 -4.81 -35.28
N LEU A 243 0.82 -4.96 -35.20
CA LEU A 243 0.04 -5.04 -33.97
C LEU A 243 -0.84 -6.29 -33.97
N LYS A 244 -0.85 -6.99 -32.83
CA LYS A 244 -1.85 -8.02 -32.56
C LYS A 244 -3.24 -7.40 -32.36
N GLY A 245 -3.30 -6.23 -31.73
CA GLY A 245 -4.52 -5.44 -31.52
C GLY A 245 -4.67 -4.28 -32.52
N ILE A 246 -5.33 -3.21 -32.06
CA ILE A 246 -5.59 -2.00 -32.85
C ILE A 246 -4.76 -0.80 -32.38
N LEU A 247 -4.70 0.24 -33.21
CA LEU A 247 -4.07 1.53 -32.97
C LEU A 247 -5.19 2.56 -32.87
N THR A 248 -5.25 3.25 -31.75
CA THR A 248 -6.05 4.46 -31.56
C THR A 248 -5.12 5.66 -31.70
N GLN A 249 -5.36 6.51 -32.68
CA GLN A 249 -4.60 7.76 -32.89
C GLN A 249 -5.36 8.94 -32.27
N ASN A 250 -4.64 10.03 -31.98
CA ASN A 250 -5.20 11.19 -31.29
C ASN A 250 -5.92 10.81 -29.97
N GLY A 251 -5.43 9.74 -29.34
CA GLY A 251 -6.01 9.19 -28.12
C GLY A 251 -5.43 9.83 -26.87
N ASN A 252 -5.85 9.31 -25.71
CA ASN A 252 -5.23 9.63 -24.43
C ASN A 252 -4.58 8.36 -23.87
N PRO A 253 -3.27 8.14 -24.14
CA PRO A 253 -2.55 6.95 -23.72
C PRO A 253 -2.36 6.83 -22.21
#